data_AF-A0A0L6W2G5-F1
#
_entry.id   AF-A0A0L6W2G5-F1
#
_cell.length_a   1.000
_cell.length_b   1.000
_cell.length_c   1.000
_cell.angle_alpha   90.00
_cell.angle_beta   90.00
_cell.angle_gamma   90.00
#
_symmetry.space_group_name_H-M   'P 1'
#
loop_
_entity.id
_entity.type
_entity.pdbx_description
1 polymer ?
#
loop_
_entity_poly.entity_id
_entity_poly.type
_entity_poly.pdbx_seq_one_letter_code
_entity_poly.pdbx_strand_id
1 'polypeptide(L)'
;MSLNNQGVDIAKNIRIIEWLKAELTGSVAALFKAMLKGTEEIIVEALASIIITSYIIARRLGINFSRLDLHIESKLRGSIEEGHEVERWYGDLSAFLRYVTGKKR
;
A
#
# COMPACT_ATOMS: atom_id res chain seq x y z
N MET A 1 25.52 6.97 -28.14
CA MET A 1 24.90 6.88 -26.79
C MET A 1 23.43 6.53 -26.98
N SER A 2 22.78 5.55 -26.36
CA SER A 2 23.16 4.44 -25.49
C SER A 2 21.95 3.48 -25.43
N LEU A 3 21.83 2.54 -26.36
CA LEU A 3 20.78 1.49 -26.29
C LEU A 3 21.04 0.53 -25.12
N ASN A 4 22.31 0.42 -24.69
CA ASN A 4 22.73 -0.48 -23.62
C ASN A 4 22.28 0.00 -22.22
N ASN A 5 22.13 1.31 -22.02
CA ASN A 5 21.74 1.85 -20.70
C ASN A 5 20.26 1.61 -20.39
N GLN A 6 19.38 1.68 -21.40
CA GLN A 6 17.94 1.45 -21.24
C GLN A 6 17.64 0.00 -20.83
N GLY A 7 18.26 -0.99 -21.47
CA GLY A 7 18.07 -2.40 -21.10
C GLY A 7 18.55 -2.72 -19.68
N VAL A 8 19.67 -2.12 -19.27
CA VAL A 8 20.21 -2.27 -17.91
C VAL A 8 19.28 -1.63 -16.86
N ASP A 9 18.71 -0.46 -17.14
CA ASP A 9 17.78 0.21 -16.23
C ASP A 9 16.44 -0.56 -16.09
N ILE A 10 15.95 -1.15 -17.18
CA ILE A 10 14.77 -2.03 -17.16
C ILE A 10 15.04 -3.28 -16.31
N ALA A 11 16.18 -3.95 -16.52
CA ALA A 11 16.56 -5.13 -15.76
C ALA A 11 16.72 -4.83 -14.25
N LYS A 12 17.31 -3.68 -13.90
CA LYS A 12 17.38 -3.21 -12.51
C LYS A 12 15.99 -2.97 -11.92
N ASN A 13 15.08 -2.35 -12.68
CA ASN A 13 13.73 -2.08 -12.22
C ASN A 13 12.95 -3.37 -11.94
N ILE A 14 13.05 -4.36 -12.84
CA ILE A 14 12.45 -5.69 -12.64
C ILE A 14 12.99 -6.35 -11.39
N ARG A 15 14.32 -6.36 -11.19
CA ARG A 15 14.95 -6.94 -9.99
C ARG A 15 14.47 -6.26 -8.70
N ILE A 16 14.31 -4.95 -8.71
CA ILE A 16 13.77 -4.20 -7.56
C ILE A 16 12.33 -4.61 -7.29
N ILE A 17 11.49 -4.74 -8.33
CA ILE A 17 10.09 -5.18 -8.17
C ILE A 17 10.03 -6.59 -7.58
N GLU A 18 10.86 -7.52 -8.05
CA GLU A 18 10.93 -8.87 -7.49
C GLU A 18 11.30 -8.86 -5.99
N TRP A 19 12.29 -8.04 -5.62
CA TRP A 19 12.67 -7.87 -4.21
C TRP A 19 11.54 -7.26 -3.39
N LEU A 20 10.86 -6.23 -3.88
CA LEU A 20 9.74 -5.58 -3.19
C LEU A 20 8.55 -6.52 -2.98
N LYS A 21 8.30 -7.45 -3.91
CA LYS A 21 7.26 -8.49 -3.72
C LYS A 21 7.60 -9.43 -2.57
N ALA A 22 8.87 -9.83 -2.45
CA ALA A 22 9.34 -10.64 -1.33
C ALA A 22 9.22 -9.86 -0.01
N GLU A 23 9.60 -8.58 0.01
CA GLU A 23 9.49 -7.70 1.16
C GLU A 23 8.03 -7.51 1.62
N LEU A 24 7.12 -7.28 0.67
CA LEU A 24 5.69 -7.16 0.94
C LEU A 24 5.15 -8.43 1.58
N THR A 25 5.51 -9.59 1.02
CA THR A 25 5.10 -10.90 1.55
C THR A 25 5.67 -11.13 2.96
N GLY A 26 6.94 -10.76 3.19
CA GLY A 26 7.57 -10.81 4.49
C GLY A 26 6.88 -9.92 5.52
N SER A 27 6.47 -8.71 5.12
CA SER A 27 5.76 -7.76 5.98
C SER A 27 4.37 -8.27 6.37
N VAL A 28 3.66 -8.94 5.46
CA VAL A 28 2.37 -9.61 5.77
C VAL A 28 2.59 -10.76 6.75
N ALA A 29 3.64 -11.58 6.56
CA ALA A 29 3.97 -12.63 7.50
C ALA A 29 4.34 -12.07 8.89
N ALA A 30 5.06 -10.95 8.95
CA ALA A 30 5.39 -10.26 10.18
C ALA A 30 4.13 -9.73 10.88
N LEU A 31 3.20 -9.13 10.13
CA LEU A 31 1.90 -8.68 10.66
C LEU A 31 1.14 -9.82 11.33
N PHE A 32 1.00 -10.97 10.66
CA PHE A 32 0.28 -12.10 11.24
C PHE A 32 0.96 -12.66 12.49
N LYS A 33 2.30 -12.71 12.53
CA LYS A 33 3.02 -13.08 13.76
C LYS A 33 2.80 -12.08 14.89
N ALA A 34 2.81 -10.78 14.57
CA ALA A 34 2.58 -9.71 15.52
C ALA A 34 1.17 -9.77 16.12
N MET A 35 0.15 -10.05 15.30
CA MET A 35 -1.22 -10.21 15.78
C MET A 35 -1.43 -11.40 16.73
N LEU A 36 -0.59 -12.43 16.64
CA LEU A 36 -0.70 -13.61 17.52
C LEU A 36 -0.12 -13.39 18.91
N LYS A 37 1.05 -12.75 19.00
CA LYS A 37 1.84 -12.66 20.27
C LYS A 37 2.68 -11.38 20.41
N GLY A 38 2.53 -10.43 19.49
CA GLY A 38 3.30 -9.19 19.48
C GLY A 38 2.63 -8.08 20.30
N THR A 39 3.33 -6.95 20.40
CA THR A 39 2.78 -5.70 20.94
C THR A 39 2.08 -4.92 19.83
N GLU A 40 1.24 -3.96 20.21
CA GLU A 40 0.62 -3.00 19.27
C GLU A 40 1.66 -2.31 18.39
N GLU A 41 2.80 -1.92 18.96
CA GLU A 41 3.90 -1.29 18.24
C GLU A 41 4.44 -2.16 17.09
N ILE A 42 4.58 -3.46 17.32
CA ILE A 42 5.05 -4.40 16.26
C ILE A 42 3.99 -4.55 15.16
N ILE A 43 2.70 -4.51 15.52
CA ILE A 43 1.61 -4.52 14.54
C ILE A 43 1.66 -3.26 13.68
N VAL A 44 1.83 -2.09 14.30
CA VAL A 44 1.94 -0.80 13.60
C VAL A 44 3.15 -0.77 12.68
N GLU A 45 4.30 -1.26 13.12
CA GLU A 45 5.52 -1.36 12.30
C GLU A 45 5.31 -2.24 11.04
N ALA A 46 4.65 -3.39 11.20
CA ALA A 46 4.35 -4.28 10.09
C ALA A 46 3.35 -3.65 9.10
N LEU A 47 2.31 -2.98 9.61
CA LEU A 47 1.34 -2.24 8.78
C LEU A 47 2.01 -1.10 8.01
N ALA A 48 2.88 -0.32 8.67
CA ALA A 48 3.64 0.75 8.03
C ALA A 48 4.53 0.21 6.90
N SER A 49 5.21 -0.91 7.13
CA SER A 49 6.06 -1.57 6.13
C SER A 49 5.26 -2.01 4.89
N ILE A 50 4.06 -2.56 5.07
CA ILE A 50 3.15 -2.93 3.98
C ILE A 50 2.76 -1.69 3.16
N ILE A 51 2.37 -0.61 3.83
CA ILE A 51 1.94 0.63 3.17
C ILE A 51 3.10 1.23 2.36
N ILE A 52 4.28 1.40 2.98
CA ILE A 52 5.47 1.95 2.32
C ILE A 52 5.85 1.11 1.10
N THR A 53 5.93 -0.21 1.25
CA THR A 53 6.28 -1.11 0.16
C THR A 53 5.29 -1.01 -1.00
N SER A 54 3.99 -0.88 -0.71
CA SER A 54 2.95 -0.69 -1.73
C SER A 54 3.15 0.59 -2.55
N TYR A 55 3.48 1.71 -1.91
CA TYR A 55 3.80 2.96 -2.63
C TYR A 55 5.07 2.85 -3.48
N ILE A 56 6.11 2.17 -2.98
CA ILE A 56 7.34 1.99 -3.74
C ILE A 56 7.11 1.11 -4.97
N ILE A 57 6.34 0.02 -4.83
CA ILE A 57 5.94 -0.83 -5.96
C ILE A 57 5.19 0.01 -7.00
N ALA A 58 4.19 0.81 -6.58
CA ALA A 58 3.45 1.69 -7.48
C ALA A 58 4.39 2.59 -8.28
N ARG A 59 5.35 3.24 -7.61
CA ARG A 59 6.36 4.09 -8.28
C ARG A 59 7.21 3.32 -9.29
N ARG A 60 7.63 2.09 -8.96
CA ARG A 60 8.42 1.24 -9.87
C ARG A 60 7.63 0.78 -11.10
N LEU A 61 6.31 0.74 -10.99
CA LEU A 61 5.37 0.47 -12.09
C LEU A 61 4.95 1.73 -12.86
N GLY A 62 5.55 2.90 -12.57
CA GLY A 62 5.22 4.16 -13.24
C GLY A 62 3.95 4.84 -12.72
N ILE A 63 3.44 4.41 -11.56
CA ILE A 63 2.29 5.02 -10.89
C ILE A 63 2.83 6.00 -9.84
N ASN A 64 2.54 7.29 -10.01
CA ASN A 64 2.93 8.29 -9.01
C ASN A 64 2.03 8.19 -7.76
N PHE A 65 2.51 8.75 -6.64
CA PHE A 65 1.82 8.65 -5.36
C PHE A 65 0.44 9.30 -5.37
N SER A 66 0.30 10.48 -5.99
CA SER A 66 -0.98 11.19 -6.07
C SER A 66 -2.05 10.40 -6.83
N ARG A 67 -1.67 9.70 -7.91
CA ARG A 67 -2.59 8.81 -8.65
C ARG A 67 -3.05 7.64 -7.78
N LEU A 68 -2.15 7.06 -6.98
CA LEU A 68 -2.53 6.01 -6.03
C LEU A 68 -3.47 6.55 -4.95
N ASP A 69 -3.16 7.70 -4.35
CA ASP A 69 -3.99 8.35 -3.33
C ASP A 69 -5.41 8.65 -3.83
N LEU A 70 -5.53 9.19 -5.04
CA LEU A 70 -6.82 9.45 -5.68
C LEU A 70 -7.61 8.16 -5.89
N HIS A 71 -6.94 7.08 -6.29
CA HIS A 71 -7.59 5.80 -6.50
C HIS A 71 -8.02 5.15 -5.18
N ILE A 72 -7.23 5.28 -4.11
CA ILE A 72 -7.62 4.85 -2.76
C ILE A 72 -8.88 5.60 -2.32
N GLU A 73 -8.93 6.92 -2.47
CA GLU A 73 -10.10 7.71 -2.12
C GLU A 73 -11.34 7.29 -2.92
N SER A 74 -11.21 7.12 -4.24
CA SER A 74 -12.29 6.64 -5.10
C SER A 74 -12.80 5.26 -4.67
N LYS A 75 -11.89 4.35 -4.30
CA LYS A 75 -12.25 3.01 -3.85
C LYS A 75 -12.99 3.03 -2.51
N LEU A 76 -12.58 3.89 -1.57
CA LEU A 76 -13.29 4.07 -0.31
C LEU A 76 -14.73 4.56 -0.53
N ARG A 77 -14.91 5.57 -1.38
CA ARG A 77 -16.26 6.10 -1.72
C ARG A 77 -17.14 5.01 -2.32
N GLY A 78 -16.64 4.28 -3.32
CA GLY A 78 -17.37 3.17 -3.94
C GLY A 78 -17.76 2.08 -2.94
N SER A 79 -16.83 1.62 -2.10
CA SER A 79 -17.12 0.57 -1.10
C SER A 79 -18.08 1.02 0.01
N ILE A 80 -18.13 2.32 0.32
CA ILE A 80 -19.14 2.89 1.22
C ILE A 80 -20.51 2.87 0.55
N GLU A 81 -20.61 3.33 -0.70
CA GLU A 81 -21.87 3.34 -1.47
C GLU A 81 -22.45 1.93 -1.68
N GLU A 82 -21.57 0.94 -1.90
CA GLU A 82 -21.94 -0.48 -2.04
C GLU A 82 -22.38 -1.12 -0.71
N GLY A 83 -22.19 -0.46 0.42
CA GLY A 83 -22.54 -1.00 1.73
C GLY A 83 -21.71 -2.24 2.10
N HIS A 84 -20.39 -2.19 1.86
CA HIS A 84 -19.48 -3.27 2.23
C HIS A 84 -19.65 -3.67 3.71
N GLU A 85 -19.50 -4.95 4.06
CA GLU A 85 -19.79 -5.45 5.42
C GLU A 85 -19.05 -4.69 6.52
N VAL A 86 -17.77 -4.41 6.30
CA VAL A 86 -16.92 -3.60 7.20
C VAL A 86 -17.52 -2.21 7.46
N GLU A 87 -18.07 -1.55 6.43
CA GLU A 87 -18.73 -0.26 6.61
C GLU A 87 -20.06 -0.42 7.36
N ARG A 88 -20.88 -1.41 7.00
CA ARG A 88 -22.17 -1.64 7.67
C ARG A 88 -22.03 -1.99 9.15
N TRP A 89 -20.97 -2.72 9.52
CA TRP A 89 -20.77 -3.20 10.89
C TRP A 89 -19.99 -2.20 11.76
N TYR A 90 -19.01 -1.49 11.19
CA TYR A 90 -18.05 -0.70 11.97
C TYR A 90 -17.92 0.75 11.52
N GLY A 91 -18.31 1.09 10.28
CA GLY A 91 -18.11 2.42 9.73
C GLY A 91 -16.64 2.77 9.45
N ASP A 92 -15.76 1.77 9.39
CA ASP A 92 -14.31 1.97 9.28
C ASP A 92 -13.91 2.64 7.96
N LEU A 93 -14.64 2.38 6.86
CA LEU A 93 -14.33 2.98 5.56
C LEU A 93 -14.67 4.47 5.58
N SER A 94 -15.82 4.85 6.16
CA SER A 94 -16.18 6.24 6.40
C SER A 94 -15.18 6.95 7.32
N ALA A 95 -14.72 6.29 8.39
CA ALA A 95 -13.70 6.84 9.27
C ALA A 95 -12.38 7.08 8.52
N PHE A 96 -11.94 6.12 7.72
CA PHE A 96 -10.72 6.23 6.94
C PHE A 96 -10.82 7.31 5.86
N LEU A 97 -11.96 7.42 5.16
CA LEU A 97 -12.19 8.48 4.18
C LEU A 97 -12.09 9.87 4.81
N ARG A 98 -12.66 10.08 6.01
CA ARG A 98 -12.54 11.35 6.74
C ARG A 98 -11.08 11.67 7.09
N TYR A 99 -10.31 10.68 7.52
CA TYR A 99 -8.90 10.86 7.84
C TYR A 99 -8.08 11.26 6.59
N VAL A 100 -8.28 10.58 5.46
CA VAL A 100 -7.57 10.85 4.20
C VAL A 100 -7.93 12.22 3.63
N THR A 101 -9.21 12.58 3.65
CA THR A 101 -9.70 13.88 3.13
C THR A 101 -9.38 15.04 4.07
N GLY A 102 -9.36 14.79 5.38
CA GLY A 102 -8.98 15.78 6.40
C GLY A 102 -7.50 16.17 6.34
N LYS A 103 -6.61 15.25 5.94
CA LYS A 103 -5.17 15.55 5.74
C LYS A 103 -4.84 16.41 4.52
N LYS A 104 -5.75 16.50 3.54
CA LYS A 104 -5.55 17.29 2.30
C LYS A 104 -5.91 18.78 2.46
N ARG A 105 -6.34 19.20 3.66
CA ARG A 105 -6.71 20.58 3.99
C ARG A 105 -5.58 21.34 4.67
#